data_AF-A0A962KB77-F1
#
_entry.id   AF-A0A962KB77-F1
#
_cell.length_a   1.000
_cell.length_b   1.000
_cell.length_c   1.000
_cell.angle_alpha   90.00
_cell.angle_beta   90.00
_cell.angle_gamma   90.00
#
_symmetry.space_group_name_H-M   'P 1'
#
loop_
_entity.id
_entity.type
_entity.pdbx_description
1 polymer ?
#
loop_
_entity_poly.entity_id
_entity_poly.type
_entity_poly.pdbx_seq_one_letter_code
_entity_poly.pdbx_strand_id
1 'polypeptide(L)'
;MLRKVIVTLILALVAMPPLLVFLHYKYTGLTPHRYISLVINTIEAPGSPRRQLVADTVRNLTLDSGIVADPVQNFPPDLKMPLPTWRGRGANALRQSVSPRYLPNGEPIALADINLWLLHEPEMPMTTQSVTNVDELSHAIAVAEPGTRIALEPGTYIIDAPLLLWESGTASLPLQLSASNLGKAVLVFRDGGALEIEGAYWNISDLIIRGECEAGPCSGPILLGDDADYLTARNLFVSGVARLLEAGRARAATKMPLVEGITILNGELAPSELPLREKDLRLIHQSNIGNRLIIVCSELTDALDCQTDSLAQAADQVAAGGMVLMRRGIYRQAAHFRKQGVHLLAEPGSHLLDVATEGKGALVVSEDIIVDGLECSGIVVNSGNGACLRQNQGDVTLLGVHFHHAEMGLLTGHEGGEINIIDSYFHDNGNSDRASSGQNHNIYVNSGRLTFIRSWSLMARNAGHEIKSRAAYTHLDNCLVASVNARDSRLVDVPEGGVLEITGCVLGEGPRSENWDMIGYGLEILGSEQPYDENTIQLEGNTFYSDRPQGASLLHAERADAILSNENVGIGLRQAEHLTTAYTDRAAALVPQFPALEPLVFR
;
A
#
# COMPACT_ATOMS: atom_id res chain seq x y z
N MET A 1 16.16 -26.26 24.32
CA MET A 1 15.00 -26.64 23.47
C MET A 1 15.43 -27.37 22.20
N LEU A 2 16.31 -26.80 21.37
CA LEU A 2 16.75 -27.36 20.08
C LEU A 2 17.23 -28.84 20.14
N ARG A 3 17.99 -29.24 21.17
CA ARG A 3 18.49 -30.62 21.35
C ARG A 3 17.40 -31.67 21.64
N LYS A 4 16.33 -31.32 22.37
CA LYS A 4 15.22 -32.24 22.65
C LYS A 4 14.35 -32.44 21.41
N VAL A 5 14.21 -31.39 20.60
CA VAL A 5 13.42 -31.39 19.37
C VAL A 5 14.12 -32.17 18.26
N ILE A 6 15.43 -32.00 18.08
CA ILE A 6 16.21 -32.81 17.14
C ILE A 6 16.08 -34.31 17.48
N VAL A 7 16.11 -34.67 18.76
CA VAL A 7 15.93 -36.07 19.20
C VAL A 7 14.50 -36.57 18.93
N THR A 8 13.46 -35.75 19.15
CA THR A 8 12.06 -36.11 18.84
C THR A 8 11.80 -36.20 17.33
N LEU A 9 12.37 -35.29 16.52
CA LEU A 9 12.26 -35.31 15.06
C LEU A 9 12.97 -36.53 14.49
N ILE A 10 14.16 -36.85 15.00
CA ILE A 10 14.91 -38.06 14.61
C ILE A 10 14.14 -39.31 15.01
N LEU A 11 13.57 -39.38 16.22
CA LEU A 11 12.76 -40.54 16.67
C LEU A 11 11.48 -40.73 15.84
N ALA A 12 10.83 -39.65 15.38
CA ALA A 12 9.67 -39.71 14.50
C ALA A 12 10.05 -40.11 13.06
N LEU A 13 11.20 -39.66 12.56
CA LEU A 13 11.69 -39.96 11.21
C LEU A 13 12.34 -41.36 11.09
N VAL A 14 12.81 -41.96 12.18
CA VAL A 14 13.43 -43.30 12.21
C VAL A 14 12.40 -44.44 12.00
N ALA A 15 11.11 -44.16 12.10
CA ALA A 15 10.05 -45.14 11.83
C ALA A 15 9.66 -45.26 10.34
N MET A 16 10.23 -44.44 9.44
CA MET A 16 9.89 -44.41 8.02
C MET A 16 11.14 -44.59 7.14
N PRO A 17 11.35 -45.76 6.52
CA PRO A 17 12.49 -45.97 5.61
C PRO A 17 12.13 -45.55 4.17
N PRO A 18 13.07 -45.01 3.36
CA PRO A 18 14.25 -44.20 3.70
C PRO A 18 14.10 -42.71 3.25
N LEU A 19 14.57 -41.79 4.09
CA LEU A 19 14.65 -40.34 3.84
C LEU A 19 16.12 -39.89 3.84
N LEU A 20 16.50 -39.01 2.90
CA LEU A 20 17.79 -38.30 2.86
C LEU A 20 17.56 -36.85 3.25
N VAL A 21 18.14 -36.39 4.36
CA VAL A 21 17.95 -35.03 4.88
C VAL A 21 19.23 -34.22 4.68
N PHE A 22 19.12 -33.05 4.03
CA PHE A 22 20.21 -32.10 3.87
C PHE A 22 19.83 -30.75 4.48
N LEU A 23 20.77 -30.11 5.18
CA LEU A 23 20.63 -28.71 5.60
C LEU A 23 21.37 -27.82 4.61
N HIS A 24 20.65 -26.86 4.00
CA HIS A 24 21.24 -25.85 3.12
C HIS A 24 21.14 -24.48 3.77
N TYR A 25 22.24 -23.74 3.77
CA TYR A 25 22.28 -22.32 4.10
C TYR A 25 22.22 -21.53 2.79
N LYS A 26 21.23 -20.65 2.62
CA LYS A 26 21.16 -19.72 1.49
C LYS A 26 20.93 -18.30 2.00
N TYR A 27 21.70 -17.36 1.47
CA TYR A 27 21.62 -15.94 1.76
C TYR A 27 20.77 -15.27 0.68
N THR A 28 19.70 -14.57 1.07
CA THR A 28 18.83 -13.81 0.15
C THR A 28 18.82 -12.33 0.54
N GLY A 29 19.98 -11.71 0.41
CA GLY A 29 20.24 -10.32 -0.02
C GLY A 29 19.55 -9.09 0.58
N LEU A 30 18.34 -9.13 1.16
CA LEU A 30 17.57 -7.90 1.43
C LEU A 30 16.81 -7.87 2.77
N THR A 31 17.08 -8.77 3.71
CA THR A 31 16.59 -8.65 5.10
C THR A 31 17.74 -8.74 6.11
N PRO A 32 17.63 -8.08 7.29
CA PRO A 32 18.70 -8.08 8.31
C PRO A 32 18.84 -9.41 9.06
N HIS A 33 18.17 -10.50 8.65
CA HIS A 33 18.15 -11.77 9.39
C HIS A 33 18.56 -12.99 8.54
N ARG A 34 19.36 -13.87 9.16
CA ARG A 34 19.87 -15.13 8.57
C ARG A 34 18.82 -16.25 8.72
N TYR A 35 18.44 -16.93 7.64
CA TYR A 35 17.56 -18.10 7.69
C TYR A 35 18.34 -19.43 7.64
N ILE A 36 17.74 -20.51 8.18
CA ILE A 36 18.21 -21.90 8.04
C ILE A 36 17.12 -22.68 7.30
N SER A 37 17.43 -23.25 6.14
CA SER A 37 16.49 -24.12 5.40
C SER A 37 16.77 -25.59 5.70
N LEU A 38 15.75 -26.32 6.16
CA LEU A 38 15.77 -27.78 6.31
C LEU A 38 15.15 -28.41 5.07
N VAL A 39 15.94 -29.12 4.26
CA VAL A 39 15.47 -29.81 3.04
C VAL A 39 15.40 -31.31 3.31
N ILE A 40 14.19 -31.87 3.20
CA ILE A 40 13.94 -33.29 3.43
C ILE A 40 13.60 -33.95 2.09
N ASN A 41 14.51 -34.79 1.57
CA ASN A 41 14.30 -35.56 0.35
C ASN A 41 13.76 -36.96 0.66
N THR A 42 12.77 -37.40 -0.13
CA THR A 42 12.19 -38.75 -0.05
C THR A 42 12.48 -39.47 -1.37
N ILE A 43 12.56 -40.81 -1.35
CA ILE A 43 12.65 -41.62 -2.59
C ILE A 43 11.28 -41.83 -3.27
N GLU A 44 10.22 -41.24 -2.70
CA GLU A 44 8.85 -41.37 -3.20
C GLU A 44 8.61 -40.45 -4.41
N ALA A 45 7.84 -40.95 -5.38
CA ALA A 45 7.50 -40.19 -6.59
C ALA A 45 6.85 -38.82 -6.24
N PRO A 46 7.13 -37.76 -7.01
CA PRO A 46 6.46 -36.47 -6.85
C PRO A 46 4.93 -36.64 -6.86
N GLY A 47 4.23 -36.07 -5.87
CA GLY A 47 2.78 -36.16 -5.77
C GLY A 47 2.22 -37.45 -5.14
N SER A 48 3.06 -38.38 -4.64
CA SER A 48 2.54 -39.58 -3.98
C SER A 48 1.83 -39.24 -2.66
N PRO A 49 0.71 -39.92 -2.29
CA PRO A 49 0.03 -39.69 -1.03
C PRO A 49 0.94 -39.87 0.19
N ARG A 50 1.94 -40.75 0.10
CA ARG A 50 2.95 -40.95 1.14
C ARG A 50 3.93 -39.77 1.25
N ARG A 51 4.34 -39.20 0.12
CA ARG A 51 5.19 -38.00 0.12
C ARG A 51 4.45 -36.79 0.70
N GLN A 52 3.17 -36.66 0.38
CA GLN A 52 2.30 -35.63 0.95
C GLN A 52 2.14 -35.80 2.47
N LEU A 53 1.85 -37.03 2.93
CA LEU A 53 1.75 -37.33 4.36
C LEU A 53 3.04 -37.02 5.13
N VAL A 54 4.21 -37.30 4.55
CA VAL A 54 5.50 -36.95 5.15
C VAL A 54 5.70 -35.43 5.20
N ALA A 55 5.36 -34.72 4.12
CA ALA A 55 5.42 -33.26 4.08
C ALA A 55 4.49 -32.63 5.12
N ASP A 56 3.25 -33.10 5.23
CA ASP A 56 2.25 -32.62 6.19
C ASP A 56 2.66 -32.93 7.63
N THR A 57 3.22 -34.12 7.89
CA THR A 57 3.70 -34.51 9.23
C THR A 57 4.89 -33.65 9.67
N VAL A 58 5.85 -33.42 8.77
CA VAL A 58 6.98 -32.52 9.04
C VAL A 58 6.49 -31.10 9.26
N ARG A 59 5.60 -30.62 8.38
CA ARG A 59 5.01 -29.28 8.45
C ARG A 59 4.31 -29.07 9.79
N ASN A 60 3.41 -29.98 10.18
CA ASN A 60 2.68 -29.91 11.45
C ASN A 60 3.63 -29.95 12.65
N LEU A 61 4.59 -30.88 12.66
CA LEU A 61 5.60 -30.95 13.73
C LEU A 61 6.46 -29.68 13.83
N THR A 62 6.76 -29.01 12.70
CA THR A 62 7.53 -27.76 12.69
C THR A 62 6.68 -26.54 13.06
N LEU A 63 5.45 -26.44 12.58
CA LEU A 63 4.53 -25.32 12.85
C LEU A 63 4.01 -25.35 14.30
N ASP A 64 3.64 -26.52 14.82
CA ASP A 64 3.13 -26.67 16.20
C ASP A 64 4.23 -26.51 17.26
N SER A 65 5.51 -26.58 16.85
CA SER A 65 6.63 -26.43 17.77
C SER A 65 6.97 -24.97 18.12
N GLY A 66 6.45 -24.00 17.37
CA GLY A 66 6.79 -22.58 17.52
C GLY A 66 8.25 -22.23 17.18
N ILE A 67 9.02 -23.16 16.60
CA ILE A 67 10.45 -23.01 16.31
C ILE A 67 10.69 -22.38 14.93
N VAL A 68 9.78 -22.64 13.99
CA VAL A 68 9.76 -21.99 12.68
C VAL A 68 8.60 -21.01 12.72
N ALA A 69 8.90 -19.71 12.77
CA ALA A 69 7.91 -18.72 12.38
C ALA A 69 7.58 -19.01 10.90
N ASP A 70 6.30 -19.23 10.58
CA ASP A 70 5.88 -19.38 9.18
C ASP A 70 6.36 -18.12 8.44
N PRO A 71 7.30 -18.23 7.48
CA PRO A 71 7.87 -17.06 6.83
C PRO A 71 6.81 -16.26 6.07
N VAL A 72 5.64 -16.85 5.84
CA VAL A 72 4.48 -16.21 5.20
C VAL A 72 3.45 -15.69 6.23
N GLN A 73 3.57 -16.04 7.52
CA GLN A 73 2.73 -15.44 8.57
C GLN A 73 3.19 -14.03 8.95
N ASN A 74 4.47 -13.70 8.79
CA ASN A 74 5.04 -12.43 9.27
C ASN A 74 5.32 -11.43 8.15
N PHE A 75 5.24 -11.83 6.88
CA PHE A 75 5.52 -10.96 5.76
C PHE A 75 4.61 -11.36 4.59
N PRO A 76 4.00 -10.38 3.89
CA PRO A 76 3.48 -10.68 2.56
C PRO A 76 4.67 -11.24 1.77
N PRO A 77 4.54 -12.40 1.10
CA PRO A 77 5.59 -12.88 0.22
C PRO A 77 5.91 -11.76 -0.77
N ASP A 78 7.13 -11.75 -1.33
CA ASP A 78 7.51 -10.88 -2.44
C ASP A 78 6.53 -11.10 -3.61
N LEU A 79 5.35 -10.50 -3.50
CA LEU A 79 4.32 -10.39 -4.50
C LEU A 79 4.97 -9.50 -5.54
N LYS A 80 5.70 -10.14 -6.45
CA LYS A 80 6.15 -9.53 -7.70
C LYS A 80 4.89 -9.26 -8.50
N MET A 81 4.21 -8.19 -8.11
CA MET A 81 3.01 -7.69 -8.73
C MET A 81 3.46 -6.58 -9.65
N PRO A 82 3.41 -6.77 -10.97
CA PRO A 82 3.39 -5.65 -11.87
C PRO A 82 2.01 -5.02 -11.74
N LEU A 83 1.79 -4.22 -10.70
CA LEU A 83 0.76 -3.19 -10.76
C LEU A 83 1.47 -1.84 -10.87
N PRO A 84 1.88 -1.45 -12.10
CA PRO A 84 2.28 -0.08 -12.43
C PRO A 84 1.14 0.95 -12.24
N THR A 85 0.00 0.56 -11.64
CA THR A 85 -1.22 1.37 -11.53
C THR A 85 -1.43 2.02 -10.17
N TRP A 86 -0.68 1.64 -9.11
CA TRP A 86 -0.88 2.27 -7.79
C TRP A 86 -0.39 3.72 -7.83
N ARG A 87 -1.33 4.65 -7.68
CA ARG A 87 -1.09 6.11 -7.71
C ARG A 87 -1.16 6.75 -6.33
N GLY A 88 -1.31 5.95 -5.28
CA GLY A 88 -1.35 6.42 -3.91
C GLY A 88 -0.07 7.15 -3.56
N ARG A 89 -0.20 8.22 -2.78
CA ARG A 89 0.93 9.11 -2.48
C ARG A 89 1.44 8.95 -1.05
N GLY A 90 0.79 8.07 -0.27
CA GLY A 90 0.95 7.86 1.16
C GLY A 90 1.82 6.69 1.61
N ALA A 91 1.73 6.35 2.90
CA ALA A 91 2.61 5.45 3.67
C ALA A 91 2.57 3.95 3.31
N ASN A 92 2.35 3.58 2.05
CA ASN A 92 2.36 2.19 1.63
C ASN A 92 3.79 1.60 1.65
N ALA A 93 4.02 0.64 2.54
CA ALA A 93 5.30 -0.07 2.68
C ALA A 93 5.72 -0.90 1.44
N LEU A 94 4.78 -1.26 0.56
CA LEU A 94 5.04 -1.99 -0.69
C LEU A 94 5.28 -1.07 -1.90
N ARG A 95 5.18 0.26 -1.73
CA ARG A 95 5.55 1.18 -2.79
C ARG A 95 7.06 1.07 -3.03
N GLN A 96 7.42 0.46 -4.15
CA GLN A 96 8.78 0.51 -4.64
C GLN A 96 9.05 1.88 -5.27
N SER A 97 10.28 2.37 -5.11
CA SER A 97 10.73 3.51 -5.90
C SER A 97 10.60 3.13 -7.37
N VAL A 98 9.91 3.97 -8.12
CA VAL A 98 9.63 3.67 -9.51
C VAL A 98 10.78 4.17 -10.36
N SER A 99 11.55 3.25 -10.94
CA SER A 99 12.58 3.61 -11.92
C SER A 99 11.94 4.43 -13.05
N PRO A 100 12.53 5.60 -13.40
CA PRO A 100 12.06 6.36 -14.54
C PRO A 100 12.25 5.54 -15.83
N ARG A 101 11.38 5.81 -16.81
CA ARG A 101 11.42 5.16 -18.12
C ARG A 101 11.26 6.21 -19.19
N TYR A 102 11.88 5.99 -20.33
CA TYR A 102 11.87 6.93 -21.44
C TYR A 102 11.55 6.20 -22.75
N LEU A 103 10.86 6.90 -23.64
CA LEU A 103 10.63 6.46 -25.01
C LEU A 103 11.95 6.52 -25.80
N PRO A 104 12.06 5.80 -26.93
CA PRO A 104 13.25 5.86 -27.80
C PRO A 104 13.59 7.27 -28.31
N ASN A 105 12.63 8.21 -28.31
CA ASN A 105 12.84 9.61 -28.66
C ASN A 105 13.34 10.47 -27.48
N GLY A 106 13.54 9.87 -26.30
CA GLY A 106 14.03 10.50 -25.08
C GLY A 106 12.95 11.08 -24.17
N GLU A 107 11.66 11.03 -24.54
CA GLU A 107 10.58 11.57 -23.70
C GLU A 107 10.24 10.65 -22.52
N PRO A 108 10.02 11.18 -21.31
CA PRO A 108 9.69 10.37 -20.14
C PRO A 108 8.30 9.72 -20.26
N ILE A 109 8.21 8.45 -19.85
CA ILE A 109 6.97 7.68 -19.80
C ILE A 109 6.30 7.91 -18.44
N ALA A 110 5.01 8.17 -18.50
CA ALA A 110 4.23 8.61 -17.38
C ALA A 110 3.54 7.41 -16.68
N LEU A 111 3.30 7.45 -15.35
CA LEU A 111 2.86 6.28 -14.58
C LEU A 111 1.53 5.70 -15.08
N ALA A 112 0.64 6.56 -15.57
CA ALA A 112 -0.66 6.15 -16.08
C ALA A 112 -0.58 5.27 -17.34
N ASP A 113 0.53 5.27 -18.07
CA ASP A 113 0.61 4.68 -19.41
C ASP A 113 1.10 3.23 -19.36
N ILE A 114 0.48 2.42 -18.52
CA ILE A 114 0.85 1.06 -18.12
C ILE A 114 1.20 0.13 -19.30
N ASN A 115 0.49 0.24 -20.43
CA ASN A 115 0.79 -0.56 -21.62
C ASN A 115 2.18 -0.25 -22.19
N LEU A 116 2.67 0.98 -22.06
CA LEU A 116 4.03 1.36 -22.44
C LEU A 116 5.07 0.83 -21.45
N TRP A 117 4.72 0.71 -20.15
CA TRP A 117 5.59 0.14 -19.13
C TRP A 117 5.90 -1.34 -19.41
N LEU A 118 4.91 -2.08 -19.91
CA LEU A 118 5.06 -3.49 -20.29
C LEU A 118 5.97 -3.67 -21.53
N LEU A 119 6.10 -2.65 -22.38
CA LEU A 119 6.89 -2.70 -23.62
C LEU A 119 8.36 -2.30 -23.41
N HIS A 120 8.71 -1.76 -22.24
CA HIS A 120 10.07 -1.37 -21.91
C HIS A 120 10.53 -2.19 -20.69
N GLU A 121 11.83 -2.44 -20.54
CA GLU A 121 12.34 -2.99 -19.27
C GLU A 121 12.59 -1.85 -18.26
N PRO A 122 12.40 -2.08 -16.95
CA PRO A 122 12.75 -1.08 -15.96
C PRO A 122 14.25 -0.82 -16.01
N GLU A 123 14.63 0.44 -16.19
CA GLU A 123 16.03 0.84 -16.15
C GLU A 123 16.49 0.82 -14.69
N MET A 124 17.12 -0.29 -14.32
CA MET A 124 17.79 -0.41 -13.04
C MET A 124 19.00 0.51 -13.03
N PRO A 125 19.25 1.24 -11.93
CA PRO A 125 20.47 2.03 -11.82
C PRO A 125 21.68 1.11 -11.95
N MET A 126 22.71 1.54 -12.68
CA MET A 126 23.96 0.78 -12.81
C MET A 126 24.73 0.79 -11.47
N THR A 127 24.62 1.89 -10.75
CA THR A 127 25.28 2.10 -9.46
C THR A 127 24.31 2.76 -8.48
N THR A 128 24.38 2.37 -7.21
CA THR A 128 23.64 3.03 -6.13
C THR A 128 24.64 3.52 -5.09
N GLN A 129 24.59 4.82 -4.78
CA GLN A 129 25.37 5.48 -3.74
C GLN A 129 24.42 5.85 -2.61
N SER A 130 24.51 5.16 -1.47
CA SER A 130 23.77 5.55 -0.26
C SER A 130 24.48 6.71 0.43
N VAL A 131 23.71 7.73 0.80
CA VAL A 131 24.20 8.92 1.52
C VAL A 131 23.39 9.11 2.80
N THR A 132 24.02 9.60 3.86
CA THR A 132 23.41 9.76 5.19
C THR A 132 23.38 11.20 5.69
N ASN A 133 24.09 12.11 5.01
CA ASN A 133 24.21 13.51 5.37
C ASN A 133 24.44 14.38 4.12
N VAL A 134 24.45 15.71 4.32
CA VAL A 134 24.52 16.70 3.24
C VAL A 134 25.90 16.75 2.57
N ASP A 135 26.98 16.51 3.31
CA ASP A 135 28.33 16.47 2.74
C ASP A 135 28.50 15.28 1.79
N GLU A 136 28.04 14.10 2.20
CA GLU A 136 27.98 12.90 1.36
C GLU A 136 27.07 13.09 0.15
N LEU A 137 25.90 13.71 0.35
CA LEU A 137 24.98 14.05 -0.74
C LEU A 137 25.63 14.98 -1.77
N SER A 138 26.24 16.07 -1.31
CA SER A 138 26.93 17.04 -2.17
C SER A 138 28.08 16.38 -2.94
N HIS A 139 28.88 15.54 -2.27
CA HIS A 139 29.94 14.78 -2.92
C HIS A 139 29.39 13.81 -3.98
N ALA A 140 28.34 13.03 -3.64
CA ALA A 140 27.73 12.06 -4.54
C ALA A 140 27.13 12.73 -5.78
N ILE A 141 26.52 13.92 -5.63
CA ILE A 141 26.03 14.74 -6.74
C ILE A 141 27.20 15.17 -7.65
N ALA A 142 28.28 15.67 -7.06
CA ALA A 142 29.42 16.21 -7.80
C ALA A 142 30.21 15.17 -8.61
N VAL A 143 30.05 13.87 -8.30
CA VAL A 143 30.76 12.77 -8.97
C VAL A 143 29.80 11.78 -9.65
N ALA A 144 28.54 12.16 -9.84
CA ALA A 144 27.52 11.28 -10.39
C ALA A 144 27.77 10.97 -11.88
N GLU A 145 27.90 9.68 -12.21
CA GLU A 145 27.96 9.23 -13.60
C GLU A 145 26.58 8.78 -14.10
N PRO A 146 26.28 8.84 -15.42
CA PRO A 146 25.02 8.36 -15.98
C PRO A 146 24.61 6.98 -15.46
N GLY A 147 23.36 6.85 -15.00
CA GLY A 147 22.83 5.62 -14.39
C GLY A 147 23.09 5.49 -12.88
N THR A 148 23.68 6.51 -12.24
CA THR A 148 23.83 6.58 -10.79
C THR A 148 22.49 6.87 -10.11
N ARG A 149 22.18 6.09 -9.06
CA ARG A 149 21.17 6.43 -8.06
C ARG A 149 21.83 6.89 -6.77
N ILE A 150 21.58 8.13 -6.39
CA ILE A 150 21.89 8.69 -5.08
C ILE A 150 20.70 8.40 -4.17
N ALA A 151 20.90 7.49 -3.21
CA ALA A 151 19.87 7.02 -2.29
C ALA A 151 20.03 7.69 -0.92
N LEU A 152 19.08 8.55 -0.55
CA LEU A 152 19.09 9.21 0.76
C LEU A 152 18.59 8.24 1.81
N GLU A 153 19.46 7.88 2.76
CA GLU A 153 19.06 7.09 3.91
C GLU A 153 18.11 7.87 4.84
N PRO A 154 17.32 7.18 5.68
CA PRO A 154 16.41 7.80 6.62
C PRO A 154 17.08 8.91 7.43
N GLY A 155 16.48 10.11 7.40
CA GLY A 155 17.06 11.27 8.06
C GLY A 155 16.53 12.59 7.51
N THR A 156 17.20 13.66 7.94
CA THR A 156 16.90 15.03 7.54
C THR A 156 18.16 15.71 7.06
N TYR A 157 18.06 16.32 5.88
CA TYR A 157 19.15 16.90 5.13
C TYR A 157 18.87 18.40 5.02
N ILE A 158 19.63 19.19 5.78
CA ILE A 158 19.48 20.65 5.83
C ILE A 158 20.31 21.26 4.71
N ILE A 159 19.64 21.82 3.71
CA ILE A 159 20.24 22.46 2.54
C ILE A 159 20.18 23.98 2.76
N ASP A 160 21.31 24.58 3.09
CA ASP A 160 21.50 26.02 3.33
C ASP A 160 22.31 26.72 2.22
N ALA A 161 22.81 25.96 1.25
CA ALA A 161 23.46 26.44 0.04
C ALA A 161 23.01 25.61 -1.18
N PRO A 162 23.11 26.14 -2.41
CA PRO A 162 22.68 25.42 -3.59
C PRO A 162 23.51 24.15 -3.82
N LEU A 163 22.82 23.03 -4.09
CA LEU A 163 23.41 21.81 -4.62
C LEU A 163 23.29 21.84 -6.14
N LEU A 164 24.43 21.82 -6.80
CA LEU A 164 24.55 21.94 -8.25
C LEU A 164 24.52 20.56 -8.92
N LEU A 165 23.41 20.23 -9.58
CA LEU A 165 23.20 18.96 -10.28
C LEU A 165 23.56 19.15 -11.77
N TRP A 166 24.86 19.32 -12.04
CA TRP A 166 25.39 19.63 -13.37
C TRP A 166 25.56 18.42 -14.30
N GLU A 167 25.74 17.24 -13.73
CA GLU A 167 25.92 16.02 -14.51
C GLU A 167 24.64 15.65 -15.27
N SER A 168 24.80 15.12 -16.49
CA SER A 168 23.67 14.72 -17.33
C SER A 168 23.59 13.20 -17.43
N GLY A 169 22.39 12.66 -17.22
CA GLY A 169 22.07 11.28 -17.55
C GLY A 169 21.76 11.10 -19.03
N THR A 170 21.22 9.94 -19.37
CA THR A 170 20.63 9.67 -20.69
C THR A 170 19.28 9.00 -20.51
N ALA A 171 18.48 8.94 -21.58
CA ALA A 171 17.22 8.21 -21.60
C ALA A 171 17.35 6.73 -21.17
N SER A 172 18.51 6.11 -21.37
CA SER A 172 18.80 4.71 -20.99
C SER A 172 19.52 4.55 -19.65
N LEU A 173 20.10 5.64 -19.13
CA LEU A 173 20.91 5.70 -17.92
C LEU A 173 20.64 7.03 -17.20
N PRO A 174 19.41 7.23 -16.68
CA PRO A 174 19.05 8.46 -15.99
C PRO A 174 19.76 8.56 -14.65
N LEU A 175 20.01 9.80 -14.22
CA LEU A 175 20.52 10.09 -12.88
C LEU A 175 19.34 10.15 -11.92
N GLN A 176 19.49 9.61 -10.71
CA GLN A 176 18.37 9.50 -9.77
C GLN A 176 18.75 10.04 -8.40
N LEU A 177 17.91 10.91 -7.83
CA LEU A 177 17.96 11.36 -6.44
C LEU A 177 16.67 10.92 -5.75
N SER A 178 16.76 9.98 -4.81
CA SER A 178 15.56 9.42 -4.17
C SER A 178 15.81 8.95 -2.76
N ALA A 179 14.76 8.84 -1.94
CA ALA A 179 14.87 8.21 -0.64
C ALA A 179 15.16 6.70 -0.78
N SER A 180 16.02 6.14 0.07
CA SER A 180 16.23 4.68 0.15
C SER A 180 14.96 3.96 0.60
N ASN A 181 14.17 4.63 1.46
CA ASN A 181 12.88 4.19 1.95
C ASN A 181 11.88 5.34 1.82
N LEU A 182 10.72 5.07 1.20
CA LEU A 182 9.68 6.09 0.97
C LEU A 182 9.33 6.81 2.27
N GLY A 183 9.31 8.15 2.21
CA GLY A 183 8.90 8.99 3.34
C GLY A 183 9.87 8.99 4.52
N LYS A 184 11.08 8.42 4.37
CA LYS A 184 12.08 8.41 5.43
C LYS A 184 13.17 9.46 5.25
N ALA A 185 13.34 10.07 4.08
CA ALA A 185 14.26 11.18 3.85
C ALA A 185 13.51 12.52 3.69
N VAL A 186 13.93 13.54 4.44
CA VAL A 186 13.41 14.92 4.36
C VAL A 186 14.53 15.85 3.89
N LEU A 187 14.29 16.59 2.81
CA LEU A 187 15.10 17.74 2.42
C LEU A 187 14.50 19.01 3.01
N VAL A 188 15.27 19.67 3.87
CA VAL A 188 14.91 20.97 4.47
C VAL A 188 15.70 22.05 3.76
N PHE A 189 15.02 22.93 3.04
CA PHE A 189 15.63 24.08 2.38
C PHE A 189 15.51 25.31 3.27
N ARG A 190 16.64 25.99 3.49
CA ARG A 190 16.73 27.27 4.21
C ARG A 190 17.15 28.38 3.25
N ASP A 191 17.30 29.59 3.75
CA ASP A 191 17.70 30.75 2.95
C ASP A 191 18.99 30.47 2.16
N GLY A 192 18.88 30.48 0.82
CA GLY A 192 19.99 30.19 -0.09
C GLY A 192 20.13 28.72 -0.52
N GLY A 193 19.38 27.79 0.09
CA GLY A 193 19.37 26.38 -0.31
C GLY A 193 18.47 26.11 -1.51
N ALA A 194 18.96 25.31 -2.47
CA ALA A 194 18.20 24.84 -3.62
C ALA A 194 18.83 23.58 -4.23
N LEU A 195 18.06 22.83 -5.03
CA LEU A 195 18.58 21.89 -6.03
C LEU A 195 18.60 22.62 -7.37
N GLU A 196 19.78 23.00 -7.84
CA GLU A 196 19.96 23.63 -9.15
C GLU A 196 20.24 22.54 -10.17
N ILE A 197 19.20 22.15 -10.90
CA ILE A 197 19.27 21.13 -11.94
C ILE A 197 19.79 21.80 -13.21
N GLU A 198 21.04 21.55 -13.57
CA GLU A 198 21.61 22.05 -14.83
C GLU A 198 21.78 20.92 -15.85
N GLY A 199 21.87 19.66 -15.43
CA GLY A 199 21.99 18.52 -16.35
C GLY A 199 20.67 17.88 -16.76
N ALA A 200 20.68 17.16 -17.88
CA ALA A 200 19.52 16.45 -18.40
C ALA A 200 19.26 15.10 -17.71
N TYR A 201 18.04 14.57 -17.82
CA TYR A 201 17.64 13.23 -17.37
C TYR A 201 17.84 12.94 -15.87
N TRP A 202 17.64 13.95 -15.03
CA TRP A 202 17.51 13.75 -13.59
C TRP A 202 16.10 13.24 -13.22
N ASN A 203 16.04 12.28 -12.30
CA ASN A 203 14.81 11.85 -11.63
C ASN A 203 14.90 12.17 -10.14
N ILE A 204 14.00 13.02 -9.66
CA ILE A 204 13.86 13.37 -8.25
C ILE A 204 12.60 12.71 -7.72
N SER A 205 12.72 11.74 -6.81
CA SER A 205 11.55 10.97 -6.37
C SER A 205 11.51 10.56 -4.90
N ASP A 206 10.30 10.37 -4.39
CA ASP A 206 10.03 9.71 -3.09
C ASP A 206 10.57 10.49 -1.87
N LEU A 207 10.61 11.83 -1.96
CA LEU A 207 11.15 12.73 -0.95
C LEU A 207 10.08 13.59 -0.29
N ILE A 208 10.33 13.96 0.97
CA ILE A 208 9.64 15.07 1.63
C ILE A 208 10.51 16.33 1.46
N ILE A 209 9.91 17.41 0.97
CA ILE A 209 10.54 18.72 0.80
C ILE A 209 9.87 19.71 1.77
N ARG A 210 10.69 20.35 2.60
CA ARG A 210 10.24 21.36 3.55
C ARG A 210 11.03 22.64 3.35
N GLY A 211 10.34 23.76 3.17
CA GLY A 211 10.96 25.09 3.24
C GLY A 211 10.89 25.67 4.65
N GLU A 212 12.04 26.11 5.16
CA GLU A 212 12.23 26.75 6.46
C GLU A 212 13.01 28.07 6.28
N CYS A 213 12.50 28.99 5.45
CA CYS A 213 13.14 30.27 5.15
C CYS A 213 12.65 31.40 6.09
N GLU A 214 13.53 32.36 6.41
CA GLU A 214 13.24 33.45 7.36
C GLU A 214 12.10 34.38 6.87
N ALA A 215 12.05 34.65 5.56
CA ALA A 215 11.08 35.57 4.96
C ALA A 215 9.70 34.96 4.68
N GLY A 216 9.45 33.73 5.14
CA GLY A 216 8.22 32.96 4.86
C GLY A 216 8.51 31.74 3.98
N PRO A 217 7.56 31.30 3.13
CA PRO A 217 7.78 30.15 2.27
C PRO A 217 8.99 30.35 1.37
N CYS A 218 9.84 29.32 1.24
CA CYS A 218 11.02 29.37 0.39
C CYS A 218 10.62 29.53 -1.09
N SER A 219 11.36 30.35 -1.83
CA SER A 219 11.22 30.45 -3.29
C SER A 219 11.93 29.26 -3.95
N GLY A 220 11.21 28.46 -4.73
CA GLY A 220 11.78 27.47 -5.66
C GLY A 220 12.89 26.57 -5.10
N PRO A 221 12.59 25.53 -4.28
CA PRO A 221 13.62 24.59 -3.81
C PRO A 221 14.24 23.76 -4.95
N ILE A 222 13.62 23.71 -6.14
CA ILE A 222 14.16 23.09 -7.33
C ILE A 222 14.22 24.16 -8.43
N LEU A 223 15.43 24.51 -8.84
CA LEU A 223 15.72 25.49 -9.87
C LEU A 223 16.15 24.76 -11.15
N LEU A 224 15.56 25.15 -12.28
CA LEU A 224 15.83 24.52 -13.58
C LEU A 224 16.76 25.39 -14.41
N GLY A 225 17.96 24.89 -14.68
CA GLY A 225 18.94 25.42 -15.62
C GLY A 225 18.55 25.26 -17.08
N ASP A 226 19.39 25.77 -17.98
CA ASP A 226 19.12 25.77 -19.44
C ASP A 226 19.17 24.35 -20.05
N ASP A 227 19.95 23.44 -19.47
CA ASP A 227 20.17 22.08 -19.99
C ASP A 227 19.40 21.01 -19.18
N ALA A 228 18.45 21.42 -18.32
CA ALA A 228 17.64 20.54 -17.44
C ALA A 228 16.56 19.72 -18.18
N ASP A 229 16.84 19.28 -19.39
CA ASP A 229 15.93 18.55 -20.27
C ASP A 229 15.46 17.23 -19.64
N TYR A 230 14.18 16.91 -19.82
CA TYR A 230 13.57 15.63 -19.45
C TYR A 230 13.66 15.25 -17.96
N LEU A 231 13.76 16.23 -17.07
CA LEU A 231 13.62 16.03 -15.63
C LEU A 231 12.31 15.30 -15.31
N THR A 232 12.37 14.31 -14.41
CA THR A 232 11.18 13.71 -13.81
C THR A 232 11.12 13.98 -12.31
N ALA A 233 10.00 14.53 -11.84
CA ALA A 233 9.73 14.73 -10.41
C ALA A 233 8.55 13.86 -10.00
N ARG A 234 8.76 12.94 -9.06
CA ARG A 234 7.74 11.94 -8.69
C ARG A 234 7.54 11.85 -7.19
N ASN A 235 6.29 11.74 -6.75
CA ASN A 235 5.97 11.32 -5.38
C ASN A 235 6.56 12.24 -4.29
N LEU A 236 6.55 13.56 -4.53
CA LEU A 236 7.08 14.54 -3.59
C LEU A 236 5.96 15.05 -2.68
N PHE A 237 6.25 15.10 -1.38
CA PHE A 237 5.41 15.81 -0.41
C PHE A 237 6.07 17.13 -0.06
N VAL A 238 5.42 18.25 -0.35
CA VAL A 238 6.05 19.58 -0.34
C VAL A 238 5.28 20.52 0.58
N SER A 239 5.98 21.19 1.48
CA SER A 239 5.40 22.21 2.37
C SER A 239 6.38 23.34 2.65
N GLY A 240 5.89 24.52 3.00
CA GLY A 240 6.75 25.67 3.33
C GLY A 240 7.46 26.28 2.11
N VAL A 241 6.96 26.01 0.89
CA VAL A 241 7.53 26.55 -0.36
C VAL A 241 6.47 27.35 -1.10
N ALA A 242 6.87 28.48 -1.70
CA ALA A 242 5.96 29.28 -2.52
C ALA A 242 5.69 28.59 -3.88
N ARG A 243 6.75 28.07 -4.50
CA ARG A 243 6.73 27.36 -5.79
C ARG A 243 7.67 26.19 -5.69
N LEU A 244 7.27 25.00 -6.14
CA LEU A 244 8.14 23.82 -6.11
C LEU A 244 9.27 23.92 -7.14
N LEU A 245 8.92 24.28 -8.37
CA LEU A 245 9.82 24.39 -9.51
C LEU A 245 9.93 25.87 -9.91
N GLU A 246 11.13 26.37 -10.16
CA GLU A 246 11.35 27.70 -10.74
C GLU A 246 12.39 27.63 -11.87
N ALA A 247 12.21 28.46 -12.90
CA ALA A 247 13.19 28.58 -13.99
C ALA A 247 14.40 29.40 -13.52
N GLY A 248 15.59 28.91 -13.81
CA GLY A 248 16.86 29.61 -13.63
C GLY A 248 16.97 30.85 -14.52
N ARG A 249 18.06 31.61 -14.35
CA ARG A 249 18.28 32.91 -15.01
C ARG A 249 18.70 32.78 -16.49
N ALA A 250 18.01 31.98 -17.29
CA ALA A 250 17.97 32.04 -18.74
C ALA A 250 16.87 31.09 -19.22
N ARG A 251 16.13 31.48 -20.26
CA ARG A 251 15.10 30.64 -20.89
C ARG A 251 15.54 30.40 -22.33
N ALA A 252 16.40 29.40 -22.54
CA ALA A 252 16.27 28.56 -23.72
C ALA A 252 15.33 27.39 -23.37
N ALA A 253 14.53 26.93 -24.32
CA ALA A 253 13.42 26.01 -24.06
C ALA A 253 13.91 24.63 -23.59
N THR A 254 14.01 24.43 -22.27
CA THR A 254 14.12 23.10 -21.67
C THR A 254 12.91 22.26 -22.09
N LYS A 255 13.18 21.02 -22.53
CA LYS A 255 12.13 20.04 -22.81
C LYS A 255 11.44 19.68 -21.51
N MET A 256 10.11 19.80 -21.54
CA MET A 256 9.29 19.94 -20.34
C MET A 256 9.46 18.78 -19.34
N PRO A 257 9.56 19.09 -18.04
CA PRO A 257 9.66 18.07 -17.01
C PRO A 257 8.34 17.29 -16.86
N LEU A 258 8.45 16.00 -16.56
CA LEU A 258 7.31 15.17 -16.16
C LEU A 258 7.16 15.22 -14.63
N VAL A 259 6.03 15.73 -14.17
CA VAL A 259 5.74 15.90 -12.74
C VAL A 259 4.51 15.08 -12.36
N GLU A 260 4.67 14.10 -11.48
CA GLU A 260 3.57 13.20 -11.11
C GLU A 260 3.56 12.81 -9.62
N GLY A 261 2.38 12.61 -9.03
CA GLY A 261 2.29 12.16 -7.65
C GLY A 261 2.68 13.23 -6.62
N ILE A 262 2.62 14.52 -6.97
CA ILE A 262 3.07 15.61 -6.08
C ILE A 262 1.95 16.09 -5.18
N THR A 263 2.24 16.28 -3.89
CA THR A 263 1.38 17.00 -2.95
C THR A 263 2.08 18.29 -2.54
N ILE A 264 1.44 19.44 -2.73
CA ILE A 264 1.97 20.75 -2.30
C ILE A 264 0.98 21.38 -1.33
N LEU A 265 1.44 21.67 -0.11
CA LEU A 265 0.69 22.40 0.90
C LEU A 265 1.08 23.89 0.88
N ASN A 266 0.09 24.75 0.66
CA ASN A 266 0.21 26.21 0.65
C ASN A 266 1.26 26.76 -0.32
N GLY A 267 1.43 26.09 -1.47
CA GLY A 267 2.33 26.50 -2.55
C GLY A 267 1.79 26.09 -3.91
N GLU A 268 2.56 26.36 -4.95
CA GLU A 268 2.17 26.11 -6.35
C GLU A 268 3.24 25.33 -7.11
N LEU A 269 2.86 24.77 -8.27
CA LEU A 269 3.82 24.24 -9.25
C LEU A 269 4.05 25.31 -10.33
N ALA A 270 5.31 25.64 -10.63
CA ALA A 270 5.65 26.64 -11.64
C ALA A 270 6.67 26.11 -12.69
N PRO A 271 6.64 26.57 -13.95
CA PRO A 271 5.61 27.43 -14.53
C PRO A 271 4.25 26.71 -14.59
N SER A 272 3.15 27.45 -14.49
CA SER A 272 1.78 26.92 -14.51
C SER A 272 1.37 26.30 -15.86
N GLU A 273 2.21 26.43 -16.89
CA GLU A 273 2.03 25.93 -18.26
C GLU A 273 2.64 24.52 -18.49
N LEU A 274 3.11 23.86 -17.43
CA LEU A 274 3.55 22.47 -17.53
C LEU A 274 2.38 21.59 -18.04
N PRO A 275 2.60 20.66 -18.99
CA PRO A 275 1.58 19.74 -19.47
C PRO A 275 1.29 18.73 -18.36
N LEU A 276 0.46 19.16 -17.41
CA LEU A 276 0.03 18.34 -16.30
C LEU A 276 -1.21 17.56 -16.72
N ARG A 277 -1.20 16.26 -16.45
CA ARG A 277 -2.45 15.53 -16.36
C ARG A 277 -3.06 15.88 -15.02
N GLU A 278 -4.30 16.37 -15.02
CA GLU A 278 -5.02 16.92 -13.86
C GLU A 278 -5.05 15.99 -12.63
N LYS A 279 -4.79 14.69 -12.83
CA LYS A 279 -4.81 13.64 -11.80
C LYS A 279 -3.49 13.48 -11.03
N ASP A 280 -2.44 14.22 -11.38
CA ASP A 280 -1.06 13.96 -10.97
C ASP A 280 -0.47 15.02 -10.00
N LEU A 281 -1.22 16.08 -9.68
CA LEU A 281 -0.84 17.14 -8.73
C LEU A 281 -1.96 17.37 -7.71
N ARG A 282 -1.61 17.47 -6.42
CA ARG A 282 -2.54 17.85 -5.35
C ARG A 282 -2.08 19.14 -4.70
N LEU A 283 -2.75 20.22 -5.04
CA LEU A 283 -2.57 21.52 -4.39
C LEU A 283 -3.55 21.62 -3.22
N ILE A 284 -3.02 21.82 -2.03
CA ILE A 284 -3.79 21.95 -0.81
C ILE A 284 -3.54 23.34 -0.27
N HIS A 285 -4.58 24.17 -0.22
CA HIS A 285 -4.52 25.49 0.37
C HIS A 285 -5.34 25.52 1.65
N GLN A 286 -4.67 25.76 2.77
CA GLN A 286 -5.32 25.90 4.07
C GLN A 286 -4.57 26.88 4.97
N SER A 287 -5.28 27.90 5.44
CA SER A 287 -4.76 28.87 6.41
C SER A 287 -4.75 28.32 7.83
N ASN A 288 -3.82 28.77 8.67
CA ASN A 288 -3.86 28.54 10.12
C ASN A 288 -4.90 29.42 10.85
N ILE A 289 -5.44 30.45 10.20
CA ILE A 289 -6.42 31.38 10.79
C ILE A 289 -7.65 30.61 11.27
N GLY A 290 -8.04 30.84 12.53
CA GLY A 290 -9.23 30.22 13.14
C GLY A 290 -9.13 28.70 13.28
N ASN A 291 -7.93 28.15 13.52
CA ASN A 291 -7.67 26.71 13.64
C ASN A 291 -8.08 25.89 12.41
N ARG A 292 -8.03 26.51 11.22
CA ARG A 292 -8.28 25.80 9.97
C ARG A 292 -7.11 24.90 9.56
N LEU A 293 -5.90 25.12 10.06
CA LEU A 293 -4.75 24.21 9.92
C LEU A 293 -4.08 24.07 11.29
N ILE A 294 -4.00 22.83 11.79
CA ILE A 294 -3.24 22.45 12.98
C ILE A 294 -2.15 21.47 12.59
N ILE A 295 -0.91 21.74 13.00
CA ILE A 295 0.26 20.91 12.70
C ILE A 295 0.64 20.11 13.94
N VAL A 296 0.61 18.78 13.81
CA VAL A 296 0.86 17.83 14.89
C VAL A 296 2.16 17.09 14.62
N CYS A 297 3.03 17.04 15.61
CA CYS A 297 4.28 16.31 15.53
C CYS A 297 4.32 15.15 16.52
N SER A 298 5.03 14.09 16.18
CA SER A 298 5.36 13.04 17.14
C SER A 298 6.36 13.56 18.17
N GLU A 299 6.45 12.92 19.34
CA GLU A 299 7.45 13.24 20.38
C GLU A 299 8.89 13.25 19.86
N LEU A 300 9.20 12.38 18.89
CA LEU A 300 10.52 12.28 18.25
C LEU A 300 10.47 12.85 16.83
N THR A 301 10.32 14.17 16.72
CA THR A 301 10.33 14.89 15.44
C THR A 301 11.52 15.84 15.33
N ASP A 302 11.89 16.15 14.09
CA ASP A 302 12.82 17.20 13.70
C ASP A 302 12.12 18.37 12.99
N ALA A 303 10.80 18.32 12.86
CA ALA A 303 10.00 19.44 12.38
C ALA A 303 10.00 20.58 13.40
N LEU A 304 10.19 21.81 12.91
CA LEU A 304 10.24 23.01 13.75
C LEU A 304 8.91 23.77 13.82
N ASP A 305 7.92 23.37 13.03
CA ASP A 305 6.66 24.09 12.84
C ASP A 305 5.47 23.47 13.59
N CYS A 306 5.76 22.61 14.57
CA CYS A 306 4.79 21.93 15.40
C CYS A 306 3.94 22.92 16.21
N GLN A 307 2.61 22.79 16.13
CA GLN A 307 1.69 23.57 16.97
C GLN A 307 1.25 22.79 18.21
N THR A 308 1.20 21.47 18.11
CA THR A 308 0.93 20.55 19.23
C THR A 308 1.63 19.22 19.01
N ASP A 309 1.90 18.51 20.09
CA ASP A 309 2.35 17.12 20.09
C ASP A 309 1.21 16.13 20.36
N SER A 310 -0.04 16.60 20.47
CA SER A 310 -1.20 15.78 20.82
C SER A 310 -2.24 15.73 19.70
N LEU A 311 -2.39 14.56 19.08
CA LEU A 311 -3.40 14.33 18.04
C LEU A 311 -4.82 14.51 18.58
N ALA A 312 -5.09 14.08 19.82
CA ALA A 312 -6.39 14.27 20.46
C ALA A 312 -6.71 15.77 20.61
N GLN A 313 -5.74 16.57 21.07
CA GLN A 313 -5.90 18.01 21.18
C GLN A 313 -6.15 18.65 19.81
N ALA A 314 -5.42 18.22 18.78
CA ALA A 314 -5.63 18.71 17.41
C ALA A 314 -7.03 18.40 16.88
N ALA A 315 -7.53 17.18 17.10
CA ALA A 315 -8.87 16.76 16.70
C ALA A 315 -9.98 17.58 17.41
N ASP A 316 -9.79 17.95 18.67
CA ASP A 316 -10.75 18.79 19.40
C ASP A 316 -10.71 20.26 18.94
N GLN A 317 -9.52 20.77 18.64
CA GLN A 317 -9.29 22.19 18.35
C GLN A 317 -9.52 22.59 16.91
N VAL A 318 -9.31 21.67 15.95
CA VAL A 318 -9.44 21.95 14.52
C VAL A 318 -10.85 22.46 14.21
N ALA A 319 -10.97 23.45 13.33
CA ALA A 319 -12.27 23.95 12.88
C ALA A 319 -12.98 22.93 11.99
N ALA A 320 -14.31 23.03 11.87
CA ALA A 320 -15.04 22.30 10.83
C ALA A 320 -14.53 22.71 9.43
N GLY A 321 -14.36 21.75 8.51
CA GLY A 321 -13.67 21.95 7.24
C GLY A 321 -12.16 22.24 7.39
N GLY A 322 -11.61 22.06 8.59
CA GLY A 322 -10.22 22.30 8.92
C GLY A 322 -9.31 21.14 8.52
N MET A 323 -8.02 21.32 8.71
CA MET A 323 -6.98 20.34 8.43
C MET A 323 -6.14 20.08 9.66
N VAL A 324 -5.83 18.82 9.89
CA VAL A 324 -4.78 18.38 10.80
C VAL A 324 -3.65 17.81 9.94
N LEU A 325 -2.49 18.46 9.96
CA LEU A 325 -1.28 17.96 9.29
C LEU A 325 -0.45 17.17 10.30
N MET A 326 -0.25 15.88 10.08
CA MET A 326 0.69 15.07 10.84
C MET A 326 2.06 15.10 10.15
N ARG A 327 3.08 15.57 10.85
CA ARG A 327 4.47 15.46 10.39
C ARG A 327 4.94 14.00 10.44
N ARG A 328 6.00 13.66 9.70
CA ARG A 328 6.61 12.32 9.72
C ARG A 328 6.96 11.95 11.17
N GLY A 329 6.60 10.74 11.59
CA GLY A 329 6.90 10.26 12.93
C GLY A 329 6.03 9.09 13.38
N ILE A 330 6.42 8.48 14.49
CA ILE A 330 5.62 7.44 15.15
C ILE A 330 4.79 8.10 16.26
N TYR A 331 3.49 7.90 16.19
CA TYR A 331 2.49 8.47 17.08
C TYR A 331 1.87 7.35 17.90
N ARG A 332 2.26 7.25 19.16
CA ARG A 332 1.58 6.39 20.15
C ARG A 332 0.39 7.13 20.74
N GLN A 333 -0.53 7.51 19.87
CA GLN A 333 -1.66 8.40 20.16
C GLN A 333 -2.91 7.94 19.43
N ALA A 334 -4.06 8.37 19.93
CA ALA A 334 -5.36 8.13 19.33
C ALA A 334 -6.23 9.39 19.50
N ALA A 335 -7.24 9.54 18.65
CA ALA A 335 -8.11 10.71 18.67
C ALA A 335 -9.54 10.40 18.23
N HIS A 336 -10.49 11.21 18.71
CA HIS A 336 -11.87 11.21 18.23
C HIS A 336 -12.16 12.50 17.47
N PHE A 337 -12.39 12.39 16.17
CA PHE A 337 -12.84 13.50 15.33
C PHE A 337 -14.36 13.66 15.39
N ARG A 338 -14.81 14.81 15.91
CA ARG A 338 -16.23 15.16 16.11
C ARG A 338 -16.68 16.39 15.33
N LYS A 339 -15.82 16.93 14.45
CA LYS A 339 -16.11 18.11 13.64
C LYS A 339 -16.23 17.72 12.19
N GLN A 340 -17.21 18.31 11.51
CA GLN A 340 -17.52 17.98 10.12
C GLN A 340 -16.40 18.40 9.15
N GLY A 341 -16.11 17.53 8.20
CA GLY A 341 -15.26 17.80 7.04
C GLY A 341 -13.79 18.01 7.38
N VAL A 342 -13.30 17.41 8.47
CA VAL A 342 -11.87 17.51 8.82
C VAL A 342 -11.04 16.70 7.82
N HIS A 343 -9.93 17.28 7.38
CA HIS A 343 -8.93 16.58 6.59
C HIS A 343 -7.69 16.29 7.44
N LEU A 344 -7.50 15.03 7.80
CA LEU A 344 -6.30 14.53 8.44
C LEU A 344 -5.28 14.14 7.36
N LEU A 345 -4.32 15.01 7.11
CA LEU A 345 -3.26 14.81 6.12
C LEU A 345 -1.98 14.37 6.82
N ALA A 346 -1.44 13.21 6.44
CA ALA A 346 -0.22 12.67 7.01
C ALA A 346 0.96 12.81 6.02
N GLU A 347 2.10 13.29 6.50
CA GLU A 347 3.35 13.17 5.75
C GLU A 347 3.69 11.68 5.54
N PRO A 348 4.33 11.33 4.41
CA PRO A 348 4.87 9.99 4.24
C PRO A 348 5.72 9.56 5.46
N GLY A 349 5.43 8.39 6.01
CA GLY A 349 6.11 7.87 7.20
C GLY A 349 5.53 8.32 8.56
N SER A 350 4.40 9.02 8.59
CA SER A 350 3.57 9.20 9.78
C SER A 350 2.78 7.91 10.11
N HIS A 351 2.92 7.42 11.34
CA HIS A 351 2.41 6.12 11.76
C HIS A 351 1.70 6.17 13.12
N LEU A 352 0.40 5.85 13.17
CA LEU A 352 -0.31 5.58 14.42
C LEU A 352 -0.02 4.16 14.91
N LEU A 353 0.47 4.02 16.13
CA LEU A 353 0.95 2.74 16.64
C LEU A 353 0.42 2.41 18.04
N ASP A 354 -0.16 1.22 18.16
CA ASP A 354 -0.54 0.51 19.41
C ASP A 354 -1.58 1.17 20.32
N VAL A 355 -2.02 2.40 20.05
CA VAL A 355 -2.90 3.16 20.93
C VAL A 355 -4.29 3.31 20.33
N ALA A 356 -5.31 2.99 21.13
CA ALA A 356 -6.72 3.19 20.83
C ALA A 356 -7.36 4.17 21.82
N THR A 357 -8.41 4.86 21.38
CA THR A 357 -9.30 5.64 22.24
C THR A 357 -10.67 5.01 22.35
N GLU A 358 -11.37 5.29 23.46
CA GLU A 358 -12.75 4.85 23.75
C GLU A 358 -12.97 3.32 23.70
N GLY A 359 -11.90 2.53 23.80
CA GLY A 359 -11.97 1.08 23.60
C GLY A 359 -12.43 0.67 22.19
N LYS A 360 -12.23 1.55 21.19
CA LYS A 360 -12.74 1.40 19.82
C LYS A 360 -11.65 1.31 18.76
N GLY A 361 -10.77 2.31 18.69
CA GLY A 361 -9.80 2.39 17.61
C GLY A 361 -8.82 3.56 17.74
N ALA A 362 -7.83 3.63 16.86
CA ALA A 362 -6.85 4.72 16.84
C ALA A 362 -7.50 6.05 16.42
N LEU A 363 -8.31 6.00 15.35
CA LEU A 363 -9.17 7.08 14.92
C LEU A 363 -10.62 6.71 15.15
N VAL A 364 -11.30 7.39 16.07
CA VAL A 364 -12.76 7.33 16.18
C VAL A 364 -13.33 8.53 15.44
N VAL A 365 -14.37 8.34 14.62
CA VAL A 365 -14.95 9.43 13.83
C VAL A 365 -16.47 9.45 13.96
N SER A 366 -17.04 10.64 14.13
CA SER A 366 -18.49 10.86 14.32
C SER A 366 -19.07 11.92 13.39
N GLU A 367 -18.30 12.34 12.38
CA GLU A 367 -18.68 13.31 11.36
C GLU A 367 -17.82 13.03 10.12
N ASP A 368 -18.12 13.70 9.00
CA ASP A 368 -17.40 13.55 7.74
C ASP A 368 -15.89 13.81 7.90
N ILE A 369 -15.06 12.92 7.34
CA ILE A 369 -13.59 13.02 7.44
C ILE A 369 -12.88 12.52 6.17
N ILE A 370 -11.75 13.15 5.87
CA ILE A 370 -10.75 12.64 4.92
C ILE A 370 -9.51 12.27 5.72
N VAL A 371 -9.05 11.03 5.61
CA VAL A 371 -7.77 10.56 6.16
C VAL A 371 -6.85 10.21 5.01
N ASP A 372 -5.69 10.87 4.98
CA ASP A 372 -4.81 10.84 3.82
C ASP A 372 -3.38 10.49 4.20
N GLY A 373 -2.86 9.45 3.56
CA GLY A 373 -1.47 9.04 3.61
C GLY A 373 -1.00 8.35 4.88
N LEU A 374 -1.92 8.08 5.81
CA LEU A 374 -1.61 7.60 7.15
C LEU A 374 -1.29 6.10 7.20
N GLU A 375 -0.20 5.73 7.89
CA GLU A 375 0.03 4.35 8.35
C GLU A 375 -0.61 4.15 9.72
N CYS A 376 -1.22 2.99 9.96
CA CYS A 376 -1.73 2.62 11.26
C CYS A 376 -1.57 1.12 11.52
N SER A 377 -1.11 0.76 12.73
CA SER A 377 -1.01 -0.64 13.12
C SER A 377 -1.05 -0.92 14.62
N GLY A 378 -1.20 -2.20 14.96
CA GLY A 378 -1.08 -2.69 16.34
C GLY A 378 -2.27 -2.36 17.23
N ILE A 379 -3.40 -1.98 16.63
CA ILE A 379 -4.56 -1.54 17.40
C ILE A 379 -5.31 -2.74 17.97
N VAL A 380 -5.32 -2.82 19.31
CA VAL A 380 -5.95 -3.89 20.09
C VAL A 380 -6.80 -3.27 21.20
N VAL A 381 -8.03 -3.75 21.36
CA VAL A 381 -8.95 -3.30 22.43
C VAL A 381 -9.57 -4.47 23.17
N ASN A 382 -10.17 -4.22 24.33
CA ASN A 382 -10.73 -5.29 25.16
C ASN A 382 -11.88 -6.07 24.48
N SER A 383 -12.65 -5.44 23.61
CA SER A 383 -13.75 -6.07 22.87
C SER A 383 -13.30 -6.91 21.68
N GLY A 384 -12.00 -6.94 21.34
CA GLY A 384 -11.49 -7.78 20.27
C GLY A 384 -11.73 -7.25 18.85
N ASN A 385 -12.14 -5.99 18.70
CA ASN A 385 -12.50 -5.36 17.42
C ASN A 385 -11.90 -3.96 17.24
N GLY A 386 -10.71 -3.76 17.80
CA GLY A 386 -9.95 -2.51 17.76
C GLY A 386 -9.55 -2.14 16.33
N ALA A 387 -10.00 -0.99 15.85
CA ALA A 387 -9.80 -0.59 14.46
C ALA A 387 -8.77 0.52 14.28
N CYS A 388 -8.04 0.53 13.16
CA CYS A 388 -7.29 1.73 12.77
C CYS A 388 -8.21 2.94 12.58
N LEU A 389 -9.34 2.75 11.90
CA LEU A 389 -10.44 3.71 11.91
C LEU A 389 -11.77 3.06 12.30
N ARG A 390 -12.41 3.64 13.32
CA ARG A 390 -13.76 3.30 13.78
C ARG A 390 -14.72 4.43 13.46
N GLN A 391 -15.57 4.23 12.44
CA GLN A 391 -16.65 5.17 12.11
C GLN A 391 -17.87 4.87 12.98
N ASN A 392 -18.42 5.92 13.60
CA ASN A 392 -19.70 5.88 14.28
C ASN A 392 -20.83 6.35 13.35
N GLN A 393 -20.61 7.47 12.65
CA GLN A 393 -21.50 8.10 11.67
C GLN A 393 -20.71 9.00 10.70
N GLY A 394 -21.32 9.43 9.60
CA GLY A 394 -20.75 10.35 8.61
C GLY A 394 -19.92 9.68 7.53
N ASP A 395 -19.53 10.46 6.52
CA ASP A 395 -18.77 10.00 5.37
C ASP A 395 -17.28 9.85 5.70
N VAL A 396 -16.64 8.82 5.14
CA VAL A 396 -15.20 8.57 5.36
C VAL A 396 -14.51 8.40 4.02
N THR A 397 -13.50 9.24 3.77
CA THR A 397 -12.60 9.04 2.64
C THR A 397 -11.20 8.68 3.14
N LEU A 398 -10.73 7.49 2.80
CA LEU A 398 -9.39 6.99 3.05
C LEU A 398 -8.57 7.05 1.75
N LEU A 399 -7.55 7.89 1.72
CA LEU A 399 -6.70 8.12 0.56
C LEU A 399 -5.28 7.68 0.87
N GLY A 400 -4.74 6.70 0.14
CA GLY A 400 -3.34 6.32 0.31
C GLY A 400 -2.97 5.79 1.71
N VAL A 401 -3.93 5.27 2.48
CA VAL A 401 -3.67 4.78 3.84
C VAL A 401 -3.04 3.39 3.83
N HIS A 402 -2.32 3.06 4.89
CA HIS A 402 -1.75 1.72 5.09
C HIS A 402 -2.13 1.19 6.48
N PHE A 403 -3.18 0.36 6.55
CA PHE A 403 -3.75 -0.12 7.81
C PHE A 403 -3.52 -1.62 7.98
N HIS A 404 -2.72 -2.00 8.98
CA HIS A 404 -2.27 -3.37 9.11
C HIS A 404 -2.06 -3.83 10.55
N HIS A 405 -2.05 -5.15 10.76
CA HIS A 405 -1.69 -5.73 12.06
C HIS A 405 -2.52 -5.19 13.25
N ALA A 406 -3.73 -4.68 12.99
CA ALA A 406 -4.73 -4.32 13.98
C ALA A 406 -5.74 -5.48 14.14
N GLU A 407 -6.64 -5.39 15.11
CA GLU A 407 -7.78 -6.32 15.17
C GLU A 407 -8.71 -6.10 13.96
N MET A 408 -8.89 -4.83 13.56
CA MET A 408 -9.63 -4.41 12.37
C MET A 408 -8.86 -3.31 11.63
N GLY A 409 -8.90 -3.27 10.30
CA GLY A 409 -8.40 -2.12 9.55
C GLY A 409 -9.40 -0.96 9.60
N LEU A 410 -10.57 -1.18 9.00
CA LEU A 410 -11.73 -0.27 9.06
C LEU A 410 -12.94 -0.99 9.65
N LEU A 411 -13.62 -0.35 10.60
CA LEU A 411 -14.88 -0.85 11.14
C LEU A 411 -15.90 0.28 11.32
N THR A 412 -17.00 0.22 10.58
CA THR A 412 -18.05 1.26 10.56
C THR A 412 -19.24 0.93 11.48
N GLY A 413 -20.07 1.93 11.77
CA GLY A 413 -21.28 1.86 12.57
C GLY A 413 -22.55 1.67 11.72
N HIS A 414 -23.71 1.54 12.36
CA HIS A 414 -24.99 1.35 11.65
C HIS A 414 -25.55 2.63 11.04
N GLU A 415 -25.18 3.79 11.59
CA GLU A 415 -25.46 5.10 11.01
C GLU A 415 -24.45 5.31 9.86
N GLY A 416 -24.72 4.69 8.71
CA GLY A 416 -23.77 4.54 7.61
C GLY A 416 -23.30 5.86 6.97
N GLY A 417 -22.79 5.77 5.76
CA GLY A 417 -22.33 6.92 4.97
C GLY A 417 -21.69 6.46 3.67
N GLU A 418 -21.09 7.39 2.94
CA GLU A 418 -20.22 7.10 1.81
C GLU A 418 -18.82 6.76 2.33
N ILE A 419 -18.42 5.50 2.17
CA ILE A 419 -17.10 5.00 2.55
C ILE A 419 -16.26 4.84 1.28
N ASN A 420 -15.33 5.77 1.08
CA ASN A 420 -14.45 5.82 -0.08
C ASN A 420 -13.03 5.40 0.31
N ILE A 421 -12.53 4.31 -0.26
CA ILE A 421 -11.19 3.79 -0.02
C ILE A 421 -10.45 3.79 -1.35
N ILE A 422 -9.44 4.66 -1.47
CA ILE A 422 -8.79 4.94 -2.75
C ILE A 422 -7.28 4.84 -2.58
N ASP A 423 -6.63 4.13 -3.50
CA ASP A 423 -5.19 3.94 -3.53
C ASP A 423 -4.59 3.47 -2.18
N SER A 424 -5.33 2.67 -1.42
CA SER A 424 -5.00 2.29 -0.02
C SER A 424 -4.62 0.82 0.12
N TYR A 425 -3.96 0.47 1.22
CA TYR A 425 -3.48 -0.90 1.48
C TYR A 425 -3.87 -1.38 2.88
N PHE A 426 -4.60 -2.49 2.95
CA PHE A 426 -5.03 -3.16 4.17
C PHE A 426 -4.44 -4.56 4.21
N HIS A 427 -3.78 -4.95 5.29
CA HIS A 427 -3.33 -6.35 5.42
C HIS A 427 -3.08 -6.84 6.84
N ASP A 428 -3.09 -8.15 7.03
CA ASP A 428 -2.77 -8.81 8.29
C ASP A 428 -3.60 -8.29 9.49
N ASN A 429 -4.80 -7.76 9.23
CA ASN A 429 -5.72 -7.41 10.30
C ASN A 429 -6.47 -8.65 10.79
N GLY A 430 -6.90 -8.61 12.04
CA GLY A 430 -7.33 -9.76 12.83
C GLY A 430 -6.31 -10.19 13.87
N ASN A 431 -5.38 -9.30 14.24
CA ASN A 431 -4.35 -9.50 15.26
C ASN A 431 -4.93 -9.50 16.68
N SER A 432 -5.78 -10.48 17.00
CA SER A 432 -6.29 -10.69 18.35
C SER A 432 -6.02 -12.11 18.80
N ASP A 433 -5.42 -12.27 19.97
CA ASP A 433 -5.40 -13.55 20.69
C ASP A 433 -6.78 -13.88 21.31
N ARG A 434 -7.76 -12.96 21.18
CA ARG A 434 -9.04 -12.96 21.90
C ARG A 434 -10.29 -12.97 21.04
N ALA A 435 -10.24 -12.59 19.76
CA ALA A 435 -11.46 -12.64 18.94
C ALA A 435 -11.89 -14.09 18.76
N SER A 436 -13.21 -14.29 18.81
CA SER A 436 -13.76 -15.53 18.29
C SER A 436 -13.49 -15.58 16.78
N SER A 437 -13.09 -16.77 16.29
CA SER A 437 -12.78 -17.01 14.88
C SER A 437 -13.87 -16.40 13.99
N GLY A 438 -13.49 -15.54 13.03
CA GLY A 438 -14.39 -15.00 12.01
C GLY A 438 -15.06 -13.66 12.32
N GLN A 439 -14.71 -12.98 13.42
CA GLN A 439 -15.27 -11.67 13.76
C GLN A 439 -14.42 -10.48 13.32
N ASN A 440 -13.17 -10.70 12.91
CA ASN A 440 -12.24 -9.64 12.53
C ASN A 440 -12.09 -9.58 11.01
N HIS A 441 -11.91 -8.37 10.47
CA HIS A 441 -11.84 -8.15 9.03
C HIS A 441 -10.80 -7.07 8.73
N ASN A 442 -10.23 -7.10 7.52
CA ASN A 442 -9.47 -5.95 7.04
C ASN A 442 -10.39 -4.74 6.91
N ILE A 443 -11.55 -4.93 6.26
CA ILE A 443 -12.54 -3.88 6.01
C ILE A 443 -13.93 -4.42 6.38
N TYR A 444 -14.63 -3.70 7.26
CA TYR A 444 -16.02 -3.97 7.60
C TYR A 444 -16.89 -2.71 7.43
N VAL A 445 -17.76 -2.72 6.42
CA VAL A 445 -18.78 -1.71 6.19
C VAL A 445 -20.14 -2.24 6.62
N ASN A 446 -20.83 -1.54 7.53
CA ASN A 446 -22.00 -2.06 8.23
C ASN A 446 -23.33 -1.57 7.65
N SER A 447 -23.33 -0.46 6.90
CA SER A 447 -24.46 0.08 6.13
C SER A 447 -23.94 1.20 5.21
N GLY A 448 -24.82 1.82 4.43
CA GLY A 448 -24.45 2.93 3.54
C GLY A 448 -23.91 2.45 2.20
N ARG A 449 -22.75 2.97 1.79
CA ARG A 449 -22.12 2.70 0.48
C ARG A 449 -20.62 2.51 0.63
N LEU A 450 -20.05 1.52 -0.05
CA LEU A 450 -18.62 1.24 -0.11
C LEU A 450 -18.10 1.40 -1.54
N THR A 451 -17.08 2.23 -1.70
CA THR A 451 -16.29 2.39 -2.92
C THR A 451 -14.83 2.04 -2.62
N PHE A 452 -14.26 1.07 -3.32
CA PHE A 452 -12.89 0.58 -3.12
C PHE A 452 -12.14 0.57 -4.45
N ILE A 453 -11.28 1.56 -4.67
CA ILE A 453 -10.69 1.82 -5.98
C ILE A 453 -9.17 1.78 -5.90
N ARG A 454 -8.51 1.04 -6.82
CA ARG A 454 -7.04 0.96 -6.92
C ARG A 454 -6.36 0.62 -5.58
N SER A 455 -7.08 -0.13 -4.76
CA SER A 455 -6.71 -0.43 -3.37
C SER A 455 -6.54 -1.93 -3.19
N TRP A 456 -5.77 -2.30 -2.16
CA TRP A 456 -5.42 -3.69 -1.87
C TRP A 456 -5.93 -4.09 -0.48
N SER A 457 -6.57 -5.26 -0.38
CA SER A 457 -6.93 -5.89 0.89
C SER A 457 -6.40 -7.32 0.90
N LEU A 458 -5.36 -7.57 1.70
CA LEU A 458 -4.63 -8.83 1.68
C LEU A 458 -4.63 -9.52 3.04
N MET A 459 -4.56 -10.85 3.02
CA MET A 459 -4.18 -11.64 4.20
C MET A 459 -5.02 -11.33 5.46
N ALA A 460 -6.35 -11.31 5.35
CA ALA A 460 -7.18 -11.22 6.54
C ALA A 460 -6.90 -12.43 7.46
N ARG A 461 -6.83 -12.22 8.77
CA ARG A 461 -6.42 -13.25 9.72
C ARG A 461 -7.63 -13.82 10.48
N ASN A 462 -7.45 -15.01 11.04
CA ASN A 462 -8.38 -15.63 11.98
C ASN A 462 -9.81 -15.82 11.44
N ALA A 463 -9.91 -16.39 10.23
CA ALA A 463 -11.18 -16.58 9.50
C ALA A 463 -11.88 -15.26 9.13
N GLY A 464 -11.16 -14.15 9.14
CA GLY A 464 -11.66 -12.86 8.71
C GLY A 464 -11.89 -12.77 7.22
N HIS A 465 -12.66 -11.77 6.80
CA HIS A 465 -12.81 -11.40 5.39
C HIS A 465 -11.86 -10.26 5.05
N GLU A 466 -11.31 -10.27 3.85
CA GLU A 466 -10.62 -9.14 3.28
C GLU A 466 -11.58 -7.95 3.14
N ILE A 467 -12.82 -8.19 2.71
CA ILE A 467 -13.89 -7.19 2.67
C ILE A 467 -15.21 -7.83 3.12
N LYS A 468 -15.83 -7.27 4.17
CA LYS A 468 -17.23 -7.55 4.54
C LYS A 468 -18.05 -6.26 4.40
N SER A 469 -19.10 -6.29 3.58
CA SER A 469 -19.92 -5.12 3.31
C SER A 469 -21.40 -5.44 3.42
N ARG A 470 -22.06 -4.81 4.40
CA ARG A 470 -23.51 -4.76 4.53
C ARG A 470 -24.10 -3.52 3.88
N ALA A 471 -23.32 -2.78 3.10
CA ALA A 471 -23.76 -1.58 2.42
C ALA A 471 -24.83 -1.90 1.36
N ALA A 472 -25.73 -0.94 1.09
CA ALA A 472 -26.70 -1.03 0.01
C ALA A 472 -26.01 -1.04 -1.38
N TYR A 473 -24.78 -0.54 -1.44
CA TYR A 473 -23.97 -0.51 -2.66
C TYR A 473 -22.50 -0.76 -2.32
N THR A 474 -21.88 -1.71 -3.00
CA THR A 474 -20.47 -2.07 -2.88
C THR A 474 -19.84 -2.09 -4.27
N HIS A 475 -18.93 -1.15 -4.53
CA HIS A 475 -18.23 -1.02 -5.80
C HIS A 475 -16.72 -1.19 -5.60
N LEU A 476 -16.17 -2.23 -6.23
CA LEU A 476 -14.74 -2.55 -6.23
C LEU A 476 -14.19 -2.38 -7.64
N ASP A 477 -13.19 -1.51 -7.82
CA ASP A 477 -12.65 -1.19 -9.14
C ASP A 477 -11.11 -1.19 -9.15
N ASN A 478 -10.54 -1.88 -10.15
CA ASN A 478 -9.10 -1.95 -10.40
C ASN A 478 -8.28 -2.31 -9.16
N CYS A 479 -8.76 -3.30 -8.41
CA CYS A 479 -8.33 -3.61 -7.06
C CYS A 479 -7.64 -4.98 -6.93
N LEU A 480 -7.01 -5.23 -5.78
CA LEU A 480 -6.45 -6.54 -5.45
C LEU A 480 -7.01 -7.01 -4.11
N VAL A 481 -7.65 -8.19 -4.08
CA VAL A 481 -8.20 -8.77 -2.85
C VAL A 481 -7.75 -10.22 -2.76
N ALA A 482 -6.87 -10.55 -1.82
CA ALA A 482 -6.31 -11.91 -1.80
C ALA A 482 -5.84 -12.36 -0.41
N SER A 483 -6.10 -13.62 -0.09
CA SER A 483 -5.64 -14.18 1.17
C SER A 483 -4.18 -14.57 1.18
N VAL A 484 -3.63 -14.85 0.00
CA VAL A 484 -2.26 -15.33 -0.18
C VAL A 484 -2.06 -16.64 0.60
N ASN A 485 -1.46 -16.62 1.79
CA ASN A 485 -1.31 -17.81 2.64
C ASN A 485 -1.94 -17.63 4.03
N ALA A 486 -2.77 -16.59 4.20
CA ALA A 486 -3.50 -16.38 5.44
C ALA A 486 -4.60 -17.43 5.62
N ARG A 487 -5.00 -17.65 6.88
CA ARG A 487 -6.22 -18.38 7.21
C ARG A 487 -7.35 -17.34 7.33
N ASP A 488 -7.83 -16.91 6.19
CA ASP A 488 -8.98 -16.05 5.99
C ASP A 488 -10.26 -16.88 5.73
N SER A 489 -11.34 -16.20 5.42
CA SER A 489 -12.64 -16.77 5.08
C SER A 489 -12.94 -16.54 3.59
N ARG A 490 -13.93 -15.71 3.24
CA ARG A 490 -14.21 -15.20 1.90
C ARG A 490 -13.41 -13.93 1.63
N LEU A 491 -13.03 -13.74 0.36
CA LEU A 491 -12.40 -12.51 -0.10
C LEU A 491 -13.37 -11.33 -0.03
N VAL A 492 -14.61 -11.55 -0.49
CA VAL A 492 -15.67 -10.55 -0.45
C VAL A 492 -16.94 -11.19 0.09
N ASP A 493 -17.47 -10.61 1.16
CA ASP A 493 -18.71 -11.06 1.77
C ASP A 493 -19.71 -9.89 1.79
N VAL A 494 -20.82 -10.06 1.07
CA VAL A 494 -21.93 -9.10 0.97
C VAL A 494 -23.18 -9.73 1.60
N PRO A 495 -23.19 -9.91 2.93
CA PRO A 495 -24.11 -10.82 3.61
C PRO A 495 -25.59 -10.41 3.51
N GLU A 496 -25.88 -9.14 3.28
CA GLU A 496 -27.27 -8.60 3.19
C GLU A 496 -27.72 -8.30 1.76
N GLY A 497 -26.90 -8.62 0.76
CA GLY A 497 -27.20 -8.29 -0.64
C GLY A 497 -26.98 -6.80 -0.92
N GLY A 498 -27.87 -6.19 -1.71
CA GLY A 498 -27.67 -4.85 -2.27
C GLY A 498 -26.99 -4.89 -3.65
N VAL A 499 -26.51 -3.76 -4.13
CA VAL A 499 -25.78 -3.72 -5.41
C VAL A 499 -24.31 -4.05 -5.17
N LEU A 500 -23.80 -5.09 -5.84
CA LEU A 500 -22.38 -5.47 -5.84
C LEU A 500 -21.81 -5.33 -7.25
N GLU A 501 -20.81 -4.48 -7.41
CA GLU A 501 -20.06 -4.30 -8.65
C GLU A 501 -18.57 -4.57 -8.41
N ILE A 502 -17.98 -5.46 -9.20
CA ILE A 502 -16.55 -5.77 -9.16
C ILE A 502 -16.01 -5.68 -10.59
N THR A 503 -15.11 -4.73 -10.83
CA THR A 503 -14.58 -4.44 -12.18
C THR A 503 -13.06 -4.38 -12.20
N GLY A 504 -12.44 -5.10 -13.12
CA GLY A 504 -10.99 -5.03 -13.35
C GLY A 504 -10.13 -5.44 -12.14
N CYS A 505 -10.69 -6.18 -11.18
CA CYS A 505 -9.99 -6.61 -9.98
C CYS A 505 -9.31 -7.98 -10.15
N VAL A 506 -8.27 -8.20 -9.38
CA VAL A 506 -7.66 -9.51 -9.17
C VAL A 506 -8.05 -10.03 -7.79
N LEU A 507 -8.65 -11.22 -7.75
CA LEU A 507 -9.11 -11.85 -6.51
C LEU A 507 -8.42 -13.20 -6.35
N GLY A 508 -7.76 -13.45 -5.21
CA GLY A 508 -6.94 -14.63 -5.01
C GLY A 508 -7.15 -15.34 -3.68
N GLU A 509 -7.79 -16.50 -3.72
CA GLU A 509 -7.97 -17.36 -2.56
C GLU A 509 -6.71 -18.23 -2.33
N GLY A 510 -6.24 -18.24 -1.08
CA GLY A 510 -5.10 -19.03 -0.68
C GLY A 510 -5.42 -20.49 -0.37
N PRO A 511 -4.39 -21.36 -0.24
CA PRO A 511 -4.59 -22.78 0.11
C PRO A 511 -5.15 -23.01 1.52
N ARG A 512 -5.21 -21.96 2.35
CA ARG A 512 -5.64 -22.01 3.76
C ARG A 512 -6.98 -21.30 4.03
N SER A 513 -7.60 -20.73 3.01
CA SER A 513 -8.92 -20.09 3.13
C SER A 513 -9.97 -21.09 3.61
N GLU A 514 -10.84 -20.65 4.51
CA GLU A 514 -11.77 -21.55 5.19
C GLU A 514 -13.04 -21.81 4.39
N ASN A 515 -13.66 -20.76 3.87
CA ASN A 515 -14.88 -20.88 3.07
C ASN A 515 -14.55 -21.37 1.68
N TRP A 516 -15.41 -22.22 1.12
CA TRP A 516 -15.20 -22.87 -0.17
C TRP A 516 -15.66 -22.04 -1.37
N ASP A 517 -16.07 -20.81 -1.10
CA ASP A 517 -16.57 -19.85 -2.06
C ASP A 517 -15.82 -18.52 -1.84
N MET A 518 -15.42 -17.86 -2.94
CA MET A 518 -14.62 -16.63 -2.87
C MET A 518 -15.48 -15.42 -2.53
N ILE A 519 -16.70 -15.39 -3.07
CA ILE A 519 -17.67 -14.30 -2.92
C ILE A 519 -18.97 -14.85 -2.32
N GLY A 520 -19.35 -14.34 -1.16
CA GLY A 520 -20.65 -14.61 -0.54
C GLY A 520 -21.61 -13.45 -0.75
N TYR A 521 -22.85 -13.72 -1.12
CA TYR A 521 -23.86 -12.69 -1.35
C TYR A 521 -25.22 -13.10 -0.77
N GLY A 522 -25.82 -12.25 0.04
CA GLY A 522 -27.18 -12.44 0.59
C GLY A 522 -27.31 -13.58 1.60
N LEU A 523 -26.19 -14.13 2.09
CA LEU A 523 -26.16 -15.35 2.92
C LEU A 523 -26.61 -15.16 4.38
N GLU A 524 -26.81 -13.92 4.83
CA GLU A 524 -27.27 -13.61 6.18
C GLU A 524 -28.60 -12.85 6.21
N ILE A 525 -29.34 -12.81 5.10
CA ILE A 525 -30.66 -12.18 5.06
C ILE A 525 -31.64 -12.99 5.92
N LEU A 526 -32.09 -12.39 7.03
CA LEU A 526 -33.07 -13.00 7.92
C LEU A 526 -34.49 -12.63 7.48
N GLY A 527 -35.36 -13.62 7.30
CA GLY A 527 -36.77 -13.41 6.96
C GLY A 527 -37.07 -13.38 5.46
N SER A 528 -38.31 -13.08 5.08
CA SER A 528 -38.80 -13.19 3.70
C SER A 528 -38.61 -11.91 2.86
N GLU A 529 -38.30 -10.78 3.48
CA GLU A 529 -38.15 -9.49 2.80
C GLU A 529 -36.68 -9.21 2.48
N GLN A 530 -36.40 -8.55 1.35
CA GLN A 530 -35.05 -8.13 0.99
C GLN A 530 -34.67 -6.91 1.84
N PRO A 531 -33.41 -6.79 2.30
CA PRO A 531 -32.97 -5.58 3.01
C PRO A 531 -32.96 -4.33 2.12
N TYR A 532 -32.78 -4.51 0.81
CA TYR A 532 -32.64 -3.43 -0.17
C TYR A 532 -33.61 -3.58 -1.35
N ASP A 533 -33.96 -2.46 -1.98
CA ASP A 533 -34.85 -2.43 -3.17
C ASP A 533 -34.18 -3.00 -4.43
N GLU A 534 -32.85 -2.86 -4.53
CA GLU A 534 -32.04 -3.38 -5.63
C GLU A 534 -31.01 -4.38 -5.09
N ASN A 535 -31.00 -5.60 -5.63
CA ASN A 535 -30.10 -6.67 -5.21
C ASN A 535 -29.42 -7.31 -6.42
N THR A 536 -28.43 -6.64 -7.00
CA THR A 536 -27.79 -7.07 -8.26
C THR A 536 -26.30 -7.32 -8.09
N ILE A 537 -25.76 -8.22 -8.90
CA ILE A 537 -24.33 -8.55 -8.94
C ILE A 537 -23.81 -8.29 -10.35
N GLN A 538 -22.73 -7.52 -10.49
CA GLN A 538 -21.98 -7.32 -11.72
C GLN A 538 -20.50 -7.67 -11.50
N LEU A 539 -20.00 -8.61 -12.30
CA LEU A 539 -18.61 -9.04 -12.33
C LEU A 539 -18.04 -8.81 -13.74
N GLU A 540 -17.15 -7.85 -13.91
CA GLU A 540 -16.63 -7.47 -15.22
C GLU A 540 -15.10 -7.42 -15.29
N GLY A 541 -14.50 -8.13 -16.25
CA GLY A 541 -13.07 -8.02 -16.54
C GLY A 541 -12.14 -8.44 -15.38
N ASN A 542 -12.59 -9.33 -14.49
CA ASN A 542 -11.83 -9.73 -13.31
C ASN A 542 -10.98 -10.99 -13.54
N THR A 543 -9.91 -11.13 -12.75
CA THR A 543 -9.13 -12.39 -12.68
C THR A 543 -9.28 -13.03 -11.31
N PHE A 544 -9.73 -14.29 -11.26
CA PHE A 544 -9.95 -15.06 -10.04
C PHE A 544 -8.96 -16.23 -9.94
N TYR A 545 -8.25 -16.31 -8.82
CA TYR A 545 -7.34 -17.40 -8.49
C TYR A 545 -7.88 -18.20 -7.31
N SER A 546 -7.87 -19.53 -7.41
CA SER A 546 -7.94 -20.41 -6.24
C SER A 546 -6.71 -21.31 -6.23
N ASP A 547 -5.90 -21.15 -5.18
CA ASP A 547 -4.72 -21.98 -4.92
C ASP A 547 -5.02 -23.18 -4.02
N ARG A 548 -6.31 -23.47 -3.81
CA ARG A 548 -6.74 -24.66 -3.08
C ARG A 548 -6.57 -25.89 -3.96
N PRO A 549 -6.05 -27.00 -3.41
CA PRO A 549 -5.89 -28.24 -4.19
C PRO A 549 -7.19 -28.76 -4.81
N GLN A 550 -8.33 -28.47 -4.18
CA GLN A 550 -9.66 -28.88 -4.65
C GLN A 550 -10.43 -27.75 -5.35
N GLY A 551 -9.84 -26.56 -5.48
CA GLY A 551 -10.46 -25.32 -5.93
C GLY A 551 -11.56 -24.79 -5.02
N ALA A 552 -11.97 -23.53 -5.24
CA ALA A 552 -13.17 -22.91 -4.69
C ALA A 552 -14.22 -22.61 -5.76
N SER A 553 -15.45 -22.41 -5.29
CA SER A 553 -16.50 -21.78 -6.08
C SER A 553 -16.25 -20.27 -6.17
N LEU A 554 -16.55 -19.68 -7.32
CA LEU A 554 -16.42 -18.23 -7.49
C LEU A 554 -17.43 -17.48 -6.61
N LEU A 555 -18.71 -17.84 -6.72
CA LEU A 555 -19.82 -17.09 -6.15
C LEU A 555 -20.80 -18.03 -5.45
N HIS A 556 -21.20 -17.66 -4.24
CA HIS A 556 -22.34 -18.22 -3.53
C HIS A 556 -23.34 -17.09 -3.28
N ALA A 557 -24.31 -16.97 -4.18
CA ALA A 557 -25.32 -15.93 -4.13
C ALA A 557 -26.69 -16.48 -3.74
N GLU A 558 -27.29 -15.89 -2.72
CA GLU A 558 -28.70 -16.06 -2.39
C GLU A 558 -29.45 -14.75 -2.67
N ARG A 559 -30.65 -14.88 -3.26
CA ARG A 559 -31.61 -13.77 -3.41
C ARG A 559 -31.06 -12.56 -4.19
N ALA A 560 -30.21 -12.78 -5.19
CA ALA A 560 -29.89 -11.77 -6.19
C ALA A 560 -31.02 -11.68 -7.23
N ASP A 561 -31.43 -10.45 -7.58
CA ASP A 561 -32.41 -10.17 -8.62
C ASP A 561 -31.83 -10.42 -10.02
N ALA A 562 -30.53 -10.12 -10.20
CA ALA A 562 -29.79 -10.36 -11.43
C ALA A 562 -28.29 -10.57 -11.15
N ILE A 563 -27.66 -11.42 -11.96
CA ILE A 563 -26.21 -11.62 -11.97
C ILE A 563 -25.72 -11.40 -13.40
N LEU A 564 -24.90 -10.37 -13.59
CA LEU A 564 -24.23 -10.02 -14.83
C LEU A 564 -22.75 -10.37 -14.70
N SER A 565 -22.19 -11.11 -15.66
CA SER A 565 -20.80 -11.54 -15.59
C SER A 565 -20.18 -11.61 -16.99
N ASN A 566 -19.19 -10.76 -17.23
CA ASN A 566 -18.54 -10.60 -18.53
C ASN A 566 -17.02 -10.53 -18.38
N GLU A 567 -16.28 -11.07 -19.35
CA GLU A 567 -14.82 -10.92 -19.48
C GLU A 567 -14.01 -11.40 -18.26
N ASN A 568 -14.60 -12.26 -17.42
CA ASN A 568 -13.91 -12.80 -16.25
C ASN A 568 -13.04 -14.02 -16.60
N VAL A 569 -11.88 -14.11 -15.96
CA VAL A 569 -10.94 -15.23 -16.06
C VAL A 569 -10.85 -15.94 -14.71
N GLY A 570 -10.95 -17.27 -14.70
CA GLY A 570 -10.75 -18.07 -13.49
C GLY A 570 -9.62 -19.08 -13.64
N ILE A 571 -8.85 -19.27 -12.58
CA ILE A 571 -7.70 -20.19 -12.54
C ILE A 571 -7.82 -21.03 -11.28
N GLY A 572 -7.91 -22.36 -11.44
CA GLY A 572 -8.04 -23.28 -10.30
C GLY A 572 -9.42 -23.31 -9.65
N LEU A 573 -10.44 -22.73 -10.28
CA LEU A 573 -11.82 -22.73 -9.77
C LEU A 573 -12.54 -24.06 -10.05
N ARG A 574 -13.47 -24.43 -9.17
CA ARG A 574 -14.27 -25.66 -9.27
C ARG A 574 -15.27 -25.65 -10.40
N GLN A 575 -15.77 -24.47 -10.73
CA GLN A 575 -16.88 -24.25 -11.65
C GLN A 575 -16.52 -23.13 -12.61
N ALA A 576 -17.01 -23.26 -13.86
CA ALA A 576 -16.80 -22.27 -14.90
C ALA A 576 -17.92 -21.22 -14.98
N GLU A 577 -18.91 -21.28 -14.08
CA GLU A 577 -20.01 -20.31 -14.05
C GLU A 577 -19.47 -18.90 -13.80
N HIS A 578 -20.05 -17.91 -14.48
CA HIS A 578 -19.64 -16.50 -14.46
C HIS A 578 -18.24 -16.19 -15.06
N LEU A 579 -17.57 -17.20 -15.65
CA LEU A 579 -16.28 -17.04 -16.31
C LEU A 579 -16.41 -17.05 -17.83
N THR A 580 -15.70 -16.15 -18.48
CA THR A 580 -15.48 -16.19 -19.94
C THR A 580 -14.37 -17.17 -20.29
N THR A 581 -13.31 -17.22 -19.48
CA THR A 581 -12.19 -18.15 -19.65
C THR A 581 -11.87 -18.84 -18.33
N ALA A 582 -11.63 -20.15 -18.36
CA ALA A 582 -11.27 -20.94 -17.18
C ALA A 582 -10.05 -21.82 -17.46
N TYR A 583 -9.10 -21.80 -16.53
CA TYR A 583 -7.91 -22.65 -16.52
C TYR A 583 -7.95 -23.59 -15.33
N THR A 584 -7.55 -24.85 -15.54
CA THR A 584 -7.54 -25.87 -14.49
C THR A 584 -6.58 -25.53 -13.35
N ASP A 585 -5.48 -24.87 -13.66
CA ASP A 585 -4.45 -24.45 -12.72
C ASP A 585 -3.56 -23.36 -13.34
N ARG A 586 -2.59 -22.87 -12.55
CA ARG A 586 -1.63 -21.84 -12.97
C ARG A 586 -0.75 -22.26 -14.14
N ALA A 587 -0.37 -23.53 -14.23
CA ALA A 587 0.47 -24.02 -15.32
C ALA A 587 -0.29 -24.00 -16.65
N ALA A 588 -1.58 -24.36 -16.63
CA ALA A 588 -2.46 -24.24 -17.78
C ALA A 588 -2.69 -22.78 -18.21
N ALA A 589 -2.71 -21.84 -17.26
CA ALA A 589 -2.81 -20.41 -17.52
C ALA A 589 -1.48 -19.74 -17.92
N LEU A 590 -0.35 -20.48 -17.90
CA LEU A 590 1.01 -19.95 -18.13
C LEU A 590 1.40 -18.78 -17.21
N VAL A 591 0.83 -18.74 -16.00
CA VAL A 591 1.15 -17.72 -14.99
C VAL A 591 2.14 -18.27 -13.96
N PRO A 592 2.90 -17.41 -13.28
CA PRO A 592 3.81 -17.85 -12.23
C PRO A 592 3.07 -18.63 -11.13
N GLN A 593 3.80 -19.55 -10.49
CA GLN A 593 3.27 -20.36 -9.40
C GLN A 593 2.88 -19.50 -8.19
N PHE A 594 2.00 -20.04 -7.35
CA PHE A 594 1.66 -19.45 -6.06
C PHE A 594 2.94 -18.99 -5.31
N PRO A 595 2.96 -17.79 -4.68
CA PRO A 595 1.82 -16.89 -4.42
C PRO A 595 1.64 -15.74 -5.42
N ALA A 596 2.20 -15.81 -6.62
CA ALA A 596 2.07 -14.71 -7.59
C ALA A 596 0.59 -14.44 -7.94
N LEU A 597 0.20 -13.19 -8.15
CA LEU A 597 -1.10 -12.86 -8.73
C LEU A 597 -0.83 -11.84 -9.83
N GLU A 598 -1.27 -12.12 -11.04
CA GLU A 598 -1.08 -11.23 -12.19
C GLU A 598 -2.45 -11.02 -12.84
N PRO A 599 -2.80 -9.79 -13.25
CA PRO A 599 -4.03 -9.60 -14.00
C PRO A 599 -3.91 -10.28 -15.36
N LEU A 600 -4.89 -11.11 -15.71
CA LEU A 600 -5.03 -11.67 -17.05
C LEU A 600 -6.22 -10.99 -17.73
N VAL A 601 -5.93 -10.08 -18.65
CA VAL A 601 -6.94 -9.50 -19.54
C VAL A 601 -6.70 -10.07 -20.93
N PHE A 602 -7.66 -10.82 -21.45
CA PHE A 602 -7.67 -11.21 -22.86
C PHE A 602 -8.47 -10.16 -23.64
N ARG A 603 -7.83 -9.53 -24.62
CA ARG A 603 -8.52 -8.70 -25.63
C ARG A 603 -9.19 -9.58 -26.68
#